data_AF-A0AAD9EQW7-F1
#
_entry.id   AF-A0AAD9EQW7-F1
#
_cell.length_a   1.000
_cell.length_b   1.000
_cell.length_c   1.000
_cell.angle_alpha   90.00
_cell.angle_beta   90.00
_cell.angle_gamma   90.00
#
_symmetry.space_group_name_H-M   'P 1'
#
loop_
_entity.id
_entity.type
_entity.pdbx_description
1 polymer ?
#
loop_
_entity_poly.entity_id
_entity_poly.type
_entity_poly.pdbx_seq_one_letter_code
_entity_poly.pdbx_strand_id
1 'polypeptide(L)'
;MIVQDDLFEAKLNFFLMVAREVTPFLKLYQTDKPMLPFMSEDLSNILRSLMEKFIKPSVMKNATATVKLLQVDLTDPVNHMDVTKLRVGFVTERGLEEHMKKNSGAERLRLEFRQNCKLFLLKMVSKLFEEAPLKYPLVRNLSVLDPRVLLKSKEVSARKCTTVLRLLVETGRIEEKCCDAIIREFGHFYDHSLMSASDSFRDFNPQSGRLDEFYQEHLSTKQSVVIYGR
;
A
#
# COMPACT_ATOMS: atom_id res chain seq x y z
N MET A 1 0.17 36.18 25.24
CA MET A 1 -0.77 35.23 25.86
C MET A 1 -0.80 33.99 24.98
N ILE A 2 -0.08 32.93 25.35
CA ILE A 2 -0.19 31.64 24.66
C ILE A 2 -1.55 31.09 25.11
N VAL A 3 -2.50 30.97 24.17
CA VAL A 3 -3.78 30.32 24.46
C VAL A 3 -3.45 28.89 24.89
N GLN A 4 -3.77 28.55 26.14
CA GLN A 4 -3.57 27.22 26.68
C GLN A 4 -4.59 26.31 25.99
N ASP A 5 -4.13 25.44 25.09
CA ASP A 5 -4.98 24.53 24.34
C ASP A 5 -5.25 23.28 25.19
N ASP A 6 -6.43 23.23 25.80
CA ASP A 6 -6.84 22.15 26.71
C ASP A 6 -6.78 20.74 26.09
N LEU A 7 -6.78 20.65 24.76
CA LEU A 7 -6.68 19.39 24.02
C LEU A 7 -5.34 19.20 23.30
N PHE A 8 -4.31 19.97 23.65
CA PHE A 8 -3.00 19.90 23.01
C PHE A 8 -2.43 18.47 23.01
N GLU A 9 -2.44 17.79 24.15
CA GLU A 9 -1.93 16.42 24.26
C GLU A 9 -2.72 15.44 23.38
N ALA A 10 -4.05 15.59 23.31
CA ALA A 10 -4.89 14.77 22.45
C ALA A 10 -4.59 15.00 20.96
N LYS A 11 -4.40 16.27 20.55
CA LYS A 11 -4.00 16.66 19.20
C LYS A 11 -2.63 16.08 18.83
N LEU A 12 -1.66 16.19 19.73
CA LEU A 12 -0.31 15.65 19.51
C LEU A 12 -0.34 14.13 19.37
N ASN A 13 -1.06 13.43 20.25
CA ASN A 13 -1.14 11.97 20.20
C ASN A 13 -1.89 11.46 18.95
N PHE A 14 -2.94 12.15 18.52
CA PHE A 14 -3.62 11.86 17.27
C PHE A 14 -2.67 12.02 16.07
N PHE A 15 -1.93 13.13 16.02
CA PHE A 15 -0.94 13.36 14.98
C PHE A 15 0.16 12.29 14.98
N LEU A 16 0.70 11.96 16.16
CA LEU A 16 1.72 10.90 16.31
C LEU A 16 1.20 9.54 15.85
N MET A 17 -0.05 9.18 16.14
CA MET A 17 -0.67 7.95 15.64
C MET A 17 -0.62 7.92 14.10
N VAL A 18 -1.09 8.97 13.43
CA VAL A 18 -1.09 9.02 11.96
C VAL A 18 0.33 9.03 11.41
N ALA A 19 1.24 9.81 12.01
CA ALA A 19 2.63 9.89 11.59
C ALA A 19 3.34 8.53 11.68
N ARG A 20 3.07 7.75 12.73
CA ARG A 20 3.63 6.40 12.92
C ARG A 20 3.16 5.40 11.85
N GLU A 21 1.98 5.60 11.27
CA GLU A 21 1.51 4.76 10.18
C GLU A 21 2.18 5.08 8.83
N VAL A 22 2.45 6.36 8.56
CA VAL A 22 2.96 6.79 7.25
C VAL A 22 4.48 6.83 7.19
N THR A 23 5.15 7.13 8.31
CA THR A 23 6.62 7.25 8.37
C THR A 23 7.37 5.99 7.90
N PRO A 24 6.97 4.76 8.27
CA PRO A 24 7.69 3.56 7.82
C PRO A 24 7.74 3.44 6.31
N PHE A 25 6.64 3.74 5.63
CA PHE A 25 6.59 3.76 4.16
C PHE A 25 7.50 4.84 3.58
N LEU A 26 7.41 6.06 4.08
CA LEU A 26 8.25 7.15 3.58
C LEU A 26 9.74 6.81 3.70
N LYS A 27 10.15 6.18 4.80
CA LYS A 27 11.53 5.72 4.99
C LYS A 27 11.90 4.56 4.07
N LEU A 28 11.01 3.56 3.95
CA LEU A 28 11.27 2.34 3.17
C LEU A 28 11.51 2.63 1.68
N TYR A 29 10.83 3.63 1.13
CA TYR A 29 10.91 3.96 -0.30
C TYR A 29 11.96 5.05 -0.63
N GLN A 30 12.69 5.56 0.38
CA GLN A 30 13.84 6.46 0.19
C GLN A 30 15.13 5.64 0.04
N THR A 31 15.22 4.88 -1.04
CA THR A 31 16.35 3.98 -1.30
C THR A 31 16.57 3.81 -2.81
N ASP A 32 17.76 3.36 -3.19
CA ASP A 32 18.14 2.98 -4.55
C ASP A 32 17.74 1.53 -4.92
N LYS A 33 17.22 0.77 -3.95
CA LYS A 33 16.70 -0.58 -4.19
C LYS A 33 15.50 -0.57 -5.14
N PRO A 34 15.29 -1.62 -5.94
CA PRO A 34 14.10 -1.76 -6.80
C PRO A 34 12.82 -2.01 -5.99
N MET A 35 12.24 -0.93 -5.43
CA MET A 35 11.09 -1.02 -4.52
C MET A 35 9.72 -0.97 -5.21
N LEU A 36 9.67 -0.59 -6.48
CA LEU A 36 8.41 -0.41 -7.22
C LEU A 36 7.48 -1.64 -7.21
N PRO A 37 7.98 -2.90 -7.26
CA PRO A 37 7.13 -4.08 -7.17
C PRO A 37 6.29 -4.18 -5.89
N PHE A 38 6.78 -3.64 -4.77
CA PHE A 38 6.09 -3.69 -3.47
C PHE A 38 5.09 -2.53 -3.29
N MET A 39 5.26 -1.45 -4.06
CA MET A 39 4.58 -0.17 -3.87
C MET A 39 3.07 -0.28 -3.91
N SER A 40 2.53 -1.13 -4.79
CA SER A 40 1.07 -1.23 -4.93
C SER A 40 0.41 -1.75 -3.65
N GLU A 41 0.99 -2.76 -3.02
CA GLU A 41 0.42 -3.39 -1.83
C GLU A 41 0.63 -2.50 -0.60
N ASP A 42 1.85 -2.01 -0.39
CA ASP A 42 2.20 -1.17 0.77
C ASP A 42 1.36 0.11 0.81
N LEU A 43 1.25 0.82 -0.32
CA LEU A 43 0.47 2.06 -0.37
C LEU A 43 -1.03 1.78 -0.23
N SER A 44 -1.53 0.67 -0.78
CA SER A 44 -2.94 0.25 -0.57
C SER A 44 -3.24 -0.03 0.91
N ASN A 45 -2.30 -0.64 1.64
CA ASN A 45 -2.45 -0.94 3.06
C ASN A 45 -2.48 0.32 3.92
N ILE A 46 -1.63 1.31 3.61
CA ILE A 46 -1.64 2.61 4.29
C ILE A 46 -2.95 3.34 4.05
N LEU A 47 -3.38 3.44 2.79
CA LEU A 47 -4.65 4.07 2.43
C LEU A 47 -5.81 3.41 3.16
N ARG A 48 -5.88 2.08 3.15
CA ARG A 48 -6.91 1.32 3.87
C ARG A 48 -6.90 1.63 5.36
N SER A 49 -5.73 1.56 6.01
CA SER A 49 -5.59 1.85 7.44
C SER A 49 -6.07 3.27 7.80
N LEU A 50 -5.71 4.27 6.99
CA LEU A 50 -6.14 5.65 7.20
C LEU A 50 -7.65 5.82 6.97
N MET A 51 -8.19 5.23 5.89
CA MET A 51 -9.62 5.29 5.56
C MET A 51 -10.49 4.62 6.61
N GLU A 52 -10.08 3.47 7.16
CA GLU A 52 -10.82 2.74 8.21
C GLU A 52 -11.04 3.55 9.49
N LYS A 53 -10.34 4.68 9.65
CA LYS A 53 -10.53 5.58 10.79
C LYS A 53 -11.77 6.46 10.66
N PHE A 54 -12.25 6.73 9.44
CA PHE A 54 -13.34 7.67 9.18
C PHE A 54 -14.39 7.22 8.14
N ILE A 55 -14.09 6.20 7.33
CA ILE A 55 -15.03 5.56 6.40
C ILE A 55 -15.75 4.41 7.11
N LYS A 56 -17.05 4.24 6.82
CA LYS A 56 -17.89 3.18 7.39
C LYS A 56 -17.28 1.79 7.13
N PRO A 57 -17.33 0.87 8.12
CA PRO A 57 -16.87 -0.50 7.92
C PRO A 57 -17.57 -1.24 6.77
N SER A 58 -18.86 -0.95 6.52
CA SER A 58 -19.61 -1.54 5.39
C SER A 58 -19.01 -1.16 4.03
N VAL A 59 -18.59 0.10 3.87
CA VAL A 59 -17.93 0.60 2.65
C VAL A 59 -16.55 -0.06 2.50
N MET A 60 -15.76 -0.09 3.59
CA MET A 60 -14.41 -0.68 3.56
C MET A 60 -14.42 -2.18 3.25
N LYS A 61 -15.42 -2.93 3.74
CA LYS A 61 -15.60 -4.36 3.42
C LYS A 61 -15.83 -4.62 1.93
N ASN A 62 -16.49 -3.69 1.22
CA ASN A 62 -16.74 -3.83 -0.21
C ASN A 62 -15.51 -3.44 -1.07
N ALA A 63 -14.65 -2.57 -0.53
CA ALA A 63 -13.44 -2.10 -1.17
C ALA A 63 -12.26 -3.08 -1.01
N THR A 64 -12.40 -4.33 -1.47
CA THR A 64 -11.38 -5.39 -1.23
C THR A 64 -10.12 -5.27 -2.09
N ALA A 65 -10.26 -4.88 -3.35
CA ALA A 65 -9.14 -4.70 -4.27
C ALA A 65 -8.65 -3.23 -4.29
N THR A 66 -7.36 -3.00 -4.61
CA THR A 66 -6.77 -1.65 -4.76
C THR A 66 -7.61 -0.73 -5.64
N VAL A 67 -8.10 -1.21 -6.79
CA VAL A 67 -8.93 -0.39 -7.70
C VAL A 67 -10.24 0.02 -7.02
N LYS A 68 -10.89 -0.89 -6.29
CA LYS A 68 -12.13 -0.59 -5.56
C LYS A 68 -11.87 0.37 -4.38
N LEU A 69 -10.71 0.27 -3.74
CA LEU A 69 -10.29 1.18 -2.68
C LEU A 69 -10.16 2.62 -3.21
N LEU A 70 -9.56 2.79 -4.39
CA LEU A 70 -9.42 4.10 -5.05
C LEU A 70 -10.74 4.69 -5.57
N GLN A 71 -11.78 3.86 -5.70
CA GLN A 71 -13.11 4.28 -6.15
C GLN A 71 -14.05 4.69 -5.01
N VAL A 72 -13.62 4.54 -3.75
CA VAL A 72 -14.42 5.02 -2.62
C VAL A 72 -14.50 6.54 -2.70
N ASP A 73 -15.73 7.06 -2.79
CA ASP A 73 -15.98 8.50 -2.75
C ASP A 73 -15.76 9.01 -1.32
N LEU A 74 -14.66 9.75 -1.16
CA LEU A 74 -14.26 10.38 0.10
C LEU A 74 -15.05 11.65 0.40
N THR A 75 -15.77 12.21 -0.58
CA THR A 75 -16.53 13.45 -0.43
C THR A 75 -17.95 13.20 0.04
N ASP A 76 -18.51 12.02 -0.26
CA ASP A 76 -19.87 11.63 0.12
C ASP A 76 -19.97 11.33 1.63
N PRO A 77 -20.69 12.18 2.43
CA PRO A 77 -20.87 11.95 3.85
C PRO A 77 -21.60 10.65 4.20
N VAL A 78 -22.36 10.06 3.26
CA VAL A 78 -23.02 8.76 3.45
C VAL A 78 -21.99 7.65 3.64
N ASN A 79 -20.78 7.78 3.09
CA ASN A 79 -19.70 6.81 3.29
C ASN A 79 -19.00 6.97 4.64
N HIS A 80 -19.20 8.10 5.32
CA HIS A 80 -18.47 8.42 6.55
C HIS A 80 -19.13 7.86 7.78
N MET A 81 -18.31 7.40 8.74
CA MET A 81 -18.84 7.08 10.06
C MET A 81 -19.27 8.34 10.81
N ASP A 82 -20.12 8.14 11.80
CA ASP A 82 -20.48 9.17 12.76
C ASP A 82 -19.21 9.70 13.46
N VAL A 83 -19.15 11.02 13.69
CA VAL A 83 -17.97 11.68 14.25
C VAL A 83 -17.60 11.14 15.63
N THR A 84 -18.58 10.69 16.42
CA THR A 84 -18.36 10.07 17.74
C THR A 84 -17.69 8.70 17.66
N LYS A 85 -17.83 8.01 16.52
CA LYS A 85 -17.25 6.68 16.26
C LYS A 85 -15.89 6.73 15.56
N LEU A 86 -15.40 7.94 15.26
CA LEU A 86 -14.09 8.15 14.62
C LEU A 86 -12.97 7.48 15.43
N ARG A 87 -12.11 6.73 14.75
CA ARG A 87 -10.95 6.09 15.40
C ARG A 87 -9.81 7.11 15.52
N VAL A 88 -9.64 7.67 16.71
CA VAL A 88 -8.60 8.68 17.02
C VAL A 88 -7.36 8.10 17.71
N GLY A 89 -7.36 6.80 17.97
CA GLY A 89 -6.28 6.08 18.65
C GLY A 89 -6.49 5.98 20.16
N PHE A 90 -5.90 4.95 20.76
CA PHE A 90 -6.12 4.60 22.17
C PHE A 90 -5.68 5.71 23.14
N VAL A 91 -4.49 6.26 22.95
CA VAL A 91 -3.95 7.31 23.83
C VAL A 91 -4.77 8.59 23.73
N THR A 92 -5.14 8.98 22.51
CA THR A 92 -6.02 10.13 22.26
C THR A 92 -7.37 9.95 22.94
N GLU A 93 -8.01 8.77 22.79
CA GLU A 93 -9.31 8.49 23.41
C GLU A 93 -9.26 8.62 24.92
N ARG A 94 -8.24 8.03 25.56
CA ARG A 94 -8.01 8.16 27.00
C ARG A 94 -7.85 9.62 27.43
N GLY A 95 -7.07 10.40 26.69
CA GLY A 95 -6.90 11.83 26.96
C GLY A 95 -8.21 12.61 26.87
N LEU A 96 -9.06 12.30 25.89
CA LEU A 96 -10.40 12.91 25.78
C LEU A 96 -11.32 12.51 26.93
N GLU A 97 -11.32 11.25 27.34
CA GLU A 97 -12.12 10.76 28.48
C GLU A 97 -11.70 11.40 29.81
N GLU A 98 -10.39 11.51 30.05
CA GLU A 98 -9.83 12.16 31.24
C GLU A 98 -10.16 13.66 31.25
N HIS A 99 -10.11 14.32 30.09
CA HIS A 99 -10.53 15.72 29.94
C HIS A 99 -12.02 15.90 30.26
N MET A 100 -12.90 15.01 29.79
CA MET A 100 -14.34 15.07 30.08
C MET A 100 -14.66 14.91 31.57
N LYS A 101 -13.93 14.05 32.28
CA LYS A 101 -14.10 13.87 33.73
C LYS A 101 -13.78 15.14 34.52
N LYS A 102 -12.80 15.92 34.04
CA LYS A 102 -12.39 17.20 34.64
C LYS A 102 -13.31 18.35 34.24
N ASN A 103 -13.83 18.33 33.01
CA ASN A 103 -14.62 19.40 32.40
C ASN A 103 -15.92 18.85 31.79
N SER A 104 -16.95 18.64 32.61
CA SER A 104 -18.22 18.01 32.19
C SER A 104 -18.99 18.77 31.09
N GLY A 105 -18.74 20.07 30.92
CA GLY A 105 -19.30 20.90 29.84
C GLY A 105 -18.52 20.87 28.52
N ALA A 106 -17.44 20.08 28.41
CA ALA A 106 -16.52 20.12 27.27
C ALA A 106 -16.94 19.26 26.06
N GLU A 107 -18.17 18.75 26.01
CA GLU A 107 -18.64 17.87 24.93
C GLU A 107 -18.54 18.56 23.55
N ARG A 108 -18.88 19.85 23.48
CA ARG A 108 -18.72 20.65 22.25
C ARG A 108 -17.27 20.66 21.76
N LEU A 109 -16.32 20.87 22.65
CA LEU A 109 -14.89 20.92 22.32
C LEU A 109 -14.38 19.54 21.84
N ARG A 110 -14.86 18.44 22.43
CA ARG A 110 -14.55 17.07 22.00
C ARG A 110 -15.11 16.77 20.61
N LEU A 111 -16.35 17.18 20.33
CA LEU A 111 -16.96 17.01 19.01
C LEU A 111 -16.22 17.84 17.96
N GLU A 112 -15.88 19.10 18.27
CA GLU A 112 -15.05 19.95 17.39
C GLU A 112 -13.68 19.32 17.12
N PHE A 113 -13.01 18.77 18.14
CA PHE A 113 -11.76 18.03 17.98
C PHE A 113 -11.92 16.84 17.02
N ARG A 114 -12.92 15.98 17.24
CA ARG A 114 -13.17 14.81 16.38
C ARG A 114 -13.50 15.22 14.94
N GLN A 115 -14.25 16.30 14.76
CA GLN A 115 -14.53 16.85 13.44
C GLN A 115 -13.24 17.32 12.75
N ASN A 116 -12.33 17.97 13.48
CA ASN A 116 -11.02 18.38 12.95
C ASN A 116 -10.15 17.16 12.60
N CYS A 117 -10.12 16.12 13.42
CA CYS A 117 -9.43 14.86 13.11
C CYS A 117 -9.97 14.22 11.82
N LYS A 118 -11.30 14.20 11.64
CA LYS A 118 -11.93 13.69 10.42
C LYS A 118 -11.51 14.51 9.20
N LEU A 119 -11.58 15.84 9.29
CA LEU A 119 -11.16 16.74 8.19
C LEU A 119 -9.68 16.56 7.84
N PHE A 120 -8.82 16.39 8.84
CA PHE A 120 -7.41 16.10 8.64
C PHE A 120 -7.20 14.79 7.88
N LEU A 121 -7.81 13.69 8.34
CA LEU A 121 -7.70 12.38 7.67
C LEU A 121 -8.25 12.44 6.24
N LEU A 122 -9.38 13.10 6.05
CA LEU A 122 -10.00 13.28 4.74
C LEU A 122 -9.05 13.99 3.77
N LYS A 123 -8.48 15.13 4.17
CA LYS A 123 -7.52 15.89 3.36
C LYS A 123 -6.26 15.08 3.06
N MET A 124 -5.73 14.37 4.06
CA MET A 124 -4.54 13.56 3.92
C MET A 124 -4.75 12.42 2.91
N VAL A 125 -5.84 11.65 3.05
CA VAL A 125 -6.15 10.55 2.13
C VAL A 125 -6.47 11.09 0.73
N SER A 126 -7.20 12.20 0.61
CA SER A 126 -7.47 12.83 -0.69
C SER A 126 -6.17 13.21 -1.40
N LYS A 127 -5.21 13.82 -0.69
CA LYS A 127 -3.90 14.16 -1.25
C LYS A 127 -3.11 12.91 -1.64
N LEU A 128 -3.17 11.85 -0.84
CA LEU A 128 -2.56 10.57 -1.20
C LEU A 128 -3.22 9.97 -2.46
N PHE A 129 -4.54 10.08 -2.64
CA PHE A 129 -5.23 9.58 -3.84
C PHE A 129 -4.80 10.34 -5.11
N GLU A 130 -4.69 11.67 -5.03
CA GLU A 130 -4.27 12.52 -6.16
C GLU A 130 -2.87 12.15 -6.66
N GLU A 131 -1.92 12.02 -5.73
CA GLU A 131 -0.50 11.81 -6.02
C GLU A 131 -0.12 10.32 -6.11
N ALA A 132 -0.98 9.40 -5.66
CA ALA A 132 -0.64 7.99 -5.59
C ALA A 132 -0.36 7.42 -7.00
N PRO A 133 0.77 6.71 -7.16
CA PRO A 133 1.05 5.99 -8.40
C PRO A 133 0.11 4.80 -8.61
N LEU A 134 -0.74 4.47 -7.62
CA LEU A 134 -1.71 3.38 -7.68
C LEU A 134 -2.74 3.54 -8.80
N LYS A 135 -2.94 4.75 -9.34
CA LYS A 135 -3.81 4.98 -10.51
C LYS A 135 -3.25 4.37 -11.79
N TYR A 136 -1.93 4.16 -11.87
CA TYR A 136 -1.27 3.60 -13.04
C TYR A 136 -1.34 2.06 -13.04
N PRO A 137 -1.84 1.44 -14.13
CA PRO A 137 -1.85 -0.02 -14.26
C PRO A 137 -0.46 -0.64 -14.10
N LEU A 138 0.59 0.03 -14.57
CA LEU A 138 1.97 -0.46 -14.46
C LEU A 138 2.34 -0.75 -13.00
N VAL A 139 2.12 0.21 -12.11
CA VAL A 139 2.44 0.10 -10.67
C VAL A 139 1.69 -1.06 -10.02
N ARG A 140 0.40 -1.22 -10.36
CA ARG A 140 -0.44 -2.31 -9.81
C ARG A 140 -0.04 -3.70 -10.32
N ASN A 141 0.49 -3.80 -11.55
CA ASN A 141 0.85 -5.07 -12.17
C ASN A 141 2.32 -5.45 -11.97
N LEU A 142 3.21 -4.49 -11.73
CA LEU A 142 4.61 -4.73 -11.37
C LEU A 142 4.79 -5.52 -10.07
N SER A 143 3.74 -5.62 -9.25
CA SER A 143 3.72 -6.54 -8.12
C SER A 143 3.92 -8.01 -8.50
N VAL A 144 3.86 -8.38 -9.79
CA VAL A 144 4.26 -9.72 -10.25
C VAL A 144 5.73 -10.03 -9.93
N LEU A 145 6.57 -9.00 -9.80
CA LEU A 145 7.97 -9.11 -9.41
C LEU A 145 8.16 -9.11 -7.88
N ASP A 146 7.09 -9.01 -7.08
CA ASP A 146 7.21 -9.31 -5.65
C ASP A 146 7.28 -10.84 -5.49
N PRO A 147 8.36 -11.41 -4.93
CA PRO A 147 8.53 -12.85 -4.79
C PRO A 147 7.34 -13.52 -4.08
N ARG A 148 6.75 -12.82 -3.10
CA ARG A 148 5.63 -13.30 -2.29
C ARG A 148 4.32 -13.29 -3.07
N VAL A 149 4.17 -12.36 -4.02
CA VAL A 149 2.99 -12.30 -4.91
C VAL A 149 3.13 -13.33 -6.02
N LEU A 150 4.33 -13.47 -6.58
CA LEU A 150 4.63 -14.41 -7.64
C LEU A 150 4.19 -15.83 -7.26
N LEU A 151 4.52 -16.29 -6.05
CA LEU A 151 4.15 -17.61 -5.52
C LEU A 151 2.65 -17.90 -5.41
N LYS A 152 1.78 -16.88 -5.33
CA LYS A 152 0.38 -17.08 -4.96
C LYS A 152 -0.44 -17.77 -6.05
N SER A 153 -0.22 -17.42 -7.31
CA SER A 153 -1.01 -17.94 -8.44
C SER A 153 -0.31 -17.70 -9.77
N LYS A 154 -0.02 -18.79 -10.49
CA LYS A 154 0.56 -18.74 -11.84
C LYS A 154 -0.31 -17.93 -12.80
N GLU A 155 -1.61 -18.17 -12.78
CA GLU A 155 -2.56 -17.53 -13.69
C GLU A 155 -2.63 -16.01 -13.46
N VAL A 156 -2.71 -15.58 -12.20
CA VAL A 156 -2.74 -14.16 -11.86
C VAL A 156 -1.40 -13.49 -12.19
N SER A 157 -0.30 -14.15 -11.87
CA SER A 157 1.05 -13.65 -12.15
C SER A 157 1.31 -13.53 -13.65
N ALA A 158 0.90 -14.53 -14.45
CA ALA A 158 0.99 -14.47 -15.91
C ALA A 158 0.20 -13.29 -16.48
N ARG A 159 -1.06 -13.08 -16.04
CA ARG A 159 -1.88 -11.93 -16.48
C ARG A 159 -1.23 -10.57 -16.15
N LYS A 160 -0.65 -10.45 -14.95
CA LYS A 160 0.08 -9.24 -14.53
C LYS A 160 1.32 -9.05 -15.40
N CYS A 161 2.11 -10.10 -15.65
CA CYS A 161 3.29 -10.07 -16.51
C CYS A 161 2.94 -9.61 -17.93
N THR A 162 1.93 -10.21 -18.57
CA THR A 162 1.44 -9.80 -19.90
C THR A 162 1.01 -8.33 -19.92
N THR A 163 0.35 -7.85 -18.86
CA THR A 163 -0.04 -6.44 -18.77
C THR A 163 1.17 -5.51 -18.66
N VAL A 164 2.19 -5.89 -17.87
CA VAL A 164 3.44 -5.13 -17.78
C VAL A 164 4.15 -5.08 -19.13
N LEU A 165 4.31 -6.22 -19.81
CA LEU A 165 4.95 -6.29 -21.13
C LEU A 165 4.24 -5.40 -22.15
N ARG A 166 2.91 -5.46 -22.22
CA ARG A 166 2.13 -4.60 -23.11
C ARG A 166 2.42 -3.11 -22.87
N LEU A 167 2.39 -2.67 -21.61
CA LEU A 167 2.68 -1.27 -21.24
C LEU A 167 4.13 -0.86 -21.58
N LEU A 168 5.09 -1.78 -21.45
CA LEU A 168 6.48 -1.53 -21.81
C LEU A 168 6.69 -1.46 -23.33
N VAL A 169 5.95 -2.25 -24.11
CA VAL A 169 5.94 -2.16 -25.59
C VAL A 169 5.33 -0.83 -26.04
N GLU A 170 4.17 -0.46 -25.51
CA GLU A 170 3.49 0.81 -25.81
C GLU A 170 4.36 2.04 -25.54
N THR A 171 5.30 1.93 -24.59
CA THR A 171 6.25 3.00 -24.23
C THR A 171 7.63 2.85 -24.88
N GLY A 172 7.80 1.90 -25.80
CA GLY A 172 9.05 1.67 -26.53
C GLY A 172 10.21 1.17 -25.66
N ARG A 173 9.92 0.60 -24.49
CA ARG A 173 10.92 0.06 -23.55
C ARG A 173 11.31 -1.39 -23.85
N ILE A 174 10.42 -2.14 -24.49
CA ILE A 174 10.64 -3.53 -24.93
C ILE A 174 10.12 -3.65 -26.37
N GLU A 175 10.80 -4.42 -27.20
CA GLU A 175 10.34 -4.77 -28.54
C GLU A 175 9.29 -5.88 -28.50
N GLU A 176 8.19 -5.71 -29.24
CA GLU A 176 7.06 -6.66 -29.26
C GLU A 176 7.50 -8.10 -29.58
N LYS A 177 8.46 -8.27 -30.49
CA LYS A 177 9.00 -9.58 -30.90
C LYS A 177 9.63 -10.40 -29.76
N CYS A 178 10.00 -9.76 -28.64
CA CYS A 178 10.60 -10.41 -27.49
C CYS A 178 9.55 -10.93 -26.49
N CYS A 179 8.30 -10.46 -26.56
CA CYS A 179 7.27 -10.72 -25.54
C CYS A 179 6.94 -12.20 -25.39
N ASP A 180 6.76 -12.93 -26.50
CA ASP A 180 6.41 -14.36 -26.45
C ASP A 180 7.52 -15.21 -25.82
N ALA A 181 8.78 -14.86 -26.08
CA ALA A 181 9.93 -15.51 -25.45
C ALA A 181 9.92 -15.27 -23.93
N ILE A 182 9.72 -14.02 -23.49
CA ILE A 182 9.67 -13.66 -22.07
C ILE A 182 8.52 -14.37 -21.36
N ILE A 183 7.33 -14.43 -21.97
CA ILE A 183 6.16 -15.10 -21.37
C ILE A 183 6.43 -16.61 -21.22
N ARG A 184 7.05 -17.23 -22.22
CA ARG A 184 7.44 -18.64 -22.16
C ARG A 184 8.47 -18.91 -21.07
N GLU A 185 9.51 -18.09 -20.98
CA GLU A 185 10.54 -18.19 -19.93
C GLU A 185 9.97 -17.99 -18.53
N PHE A 186 9.07 -17.01 -18.37
CA PHE A 186 8.34 -16.79 -17.14
C PHE A 186 7.53 -18.03 -16.72
N GLY A 187 6.79 -18.64 -17.66
CA GLY A 187 6.03 -19.86 -17.40
C GLY A 187 6.94 -21.03 -17.00
N HIS A 188 8.04 -21.21 -17.71
CA HIS A 188 9.02 -22.25 -17.44
C HIS A 188 9.66 -22.08 -16.05
N PHE A 189 10.08 -20.86 -15.69
CA PHE A 189 10.61 -20.54 -14.38
C PHE A 189 9.61 -20.85 -13.26
N TYR A 190 8.34 -20.48 -13.46
CA TYR A 190 7.28 -20.76 -12.49
C TYR A 190 7.12 -22.27 -12.24
N ASP A 191 7.09 -23.07 -13.31
CA ASP A 191 6.81 -24.50 -13.22
C ASP A 191 8.00 -25.31 -12.68
N HIS A 192 9.23 -24.92 -13.00
CA HIS A 192 10.41 -25.77 -12.78
C HIS A 192 11.37 -25.26 -11.70
N SER A 193 11.38 -23.94 -11.42
CA SER A 193 12.41 -23.32 -10.56
C SER A 193 11.81 -22.68 -9.31
N LEU A 194 10.62 -22.08 -9.44
CA LEU A 194 9.98 -21.37 -8.34
C LEU A 194 9.55 -22.30 -7.21
N MET A 195 9.04 -23.49 -7.55
CA MET A 195 8.55 -24.45 -6.54
C MET A 195 9.68 -25.01 -5.67
N SER A 196 10.88 -25.21 -6.23
CA SER A 196 12.06 -25.64 -5.46
C SER A 196 12.61 -24.55 -4.54
N ALA A 197 12.33 -23.28 -4.83
CA ALA A 197 12.77 -22.12 -4.06
C ALA A 197 11.61 -21.45 -3.30
N SER A 198 10.52 -22.17 -3.05
CA SER A 198 9.28 -21.55 -2.54
C SER A 198 9.45 -20.88 -1.18
N ASP A 199 10.33 -21.42 -0.33
CA ASP A 199 10.56 -20.85 1.00
C ASP A 199 11.36 -19.53 0.93
N SER A 200 12.41 -19.46 0.09
CA SER A 200 13.17 -18.21 -0.10
C SER A 200 12.30 -17.09 -0.70
N PHE A 201 11.41 -17.43 -1.63
CA PHE A 201 10.45 -16.48 -2.21
C PHE A 201 9.38 -16.03 -1.20
N ARG A 202 8.92 -16.93 -0.32
CA ARG A 202 7.92 -16.61 0.72
C ARG A 202 8.50 -15.69 1.79
N ASP A 203 9.75 -15.94 2.17
CA ASP A 203 10.41 -15.25 3.28
C ASP A 203 11.19 -13.99 2.83
N PHE A 204 11.17 -13.68 1.53
CA PHE A 204 11.81 -12.48 1.00
C PHE A 204 11.31 -11.22 1.71
N ASN A 205 12.25 -10.44 2.25
CA ASN A 205 11.96 -9.18 2.92
C ASN A 205 12.68 -8.02 2.21
N PRO A 206 11.96 -7.05 1.63
CA PRO A 206 12.57 -5.92 0.92
C PRO A 206 13.33 -4.95 1.86
N GLN A 207 13.12 -5.03 3.17
CA GLN A 207 13.89 -4.24 4.13
C GLN A 207 15.33 -4.73 4.25
N SER A 208 15.55 -6.05 4.27
CA SER A 208 16.88 -6.66 4.41
C SER A 208 17.52 -7.00 3.07
N GLY A 209 16.75 -7.43 2.07
CA GLY A 209 17.25 -7.87 0.77
C GLY A 209 17.17 -6.81 -0.33
N ARG A 210 17.82 -7.12 -1.46
CA ARG A 210 17.68 -6.43 -2.75
C ARG A 210 17.01 -7.37 -3.74
N LEU A 211 15.97 -6.90 -4.43
CA LEU A 211 15.15 -7.75 -5.29
C LEU A 211 15.88 -8.17 -6.57
N ASP A 212 16.67 -7.26 -7.13
CA ASP A 212 17.52 -7.48 -8.30
C ASP A 212 18.57 -8.56 -8.03
N GLU A 213 19.26 -8.49 -6.90
CA GLU A 213 20.23 -9.52 -6.47
C GLU A 213 19.53 -10.86 -6.21
N PHE A 214 18.37 -10.83 -5.55
CA PHE A 214 17.58 -12.02 -5.28
C PHE A 214 17.16 -12.74 -6.57
N TYR A 215 16.62 -12.01 -7.55
CA TYR A 215 16.28 -12.62 -8.83
C TYR A 215 17.51 -13.02 -9.63
N GLN A 216 18.62 -12.29 -9.56
CA GLN A 216 19.84 -12.71 -10.22
C GLN A 216 20.27 -14.09 -9.73
N GLU A 217 20.25 -14.35 -8.43
CA GLU A 217 20.59 -15.66 -7.86
C GLU A 217 19.67 -16.78 -8.38
N HIS A 218 18.35 -16.54 -8.39
CA HIS A 218 17.34 -17.55 -8.71
C HIS A 218 17.08 -17.73 -10.22
N LEU A 219 17.43 -16.73 -11.03
CA LEU A 219 17.37 -16.82 -12.50
C LEU A 219 18.69 -17.31 -13.10
N SER A 220 19.82 -17.15 -12.39
CA SER A 220 21.14 -17.61 -12.85
C SER A 220 21.41 -19.09 -12.58
N THR A 221 20.53 -19.78 -11.84
CA THR A 221 20.62 -21.23 -11.62
C THR A 221 20.28 -21.99 -12.89
N LYS A 222 21.34 -22.18 -13.70
CA LYS A 222 21.52 -23.09 -14.84
C LYS A 222 20.39 -24.12 -15.05
N GLN A 223 19.51 -23.83 -16.00
CA GLN A 223 19.38 -24.74 -17.14
C GLN A 223 20.16 -24.14 -18.30
N SER A 224 21.35 -24.69 -18.53
CA SER A 224 22.06 -24.55 -19.80
C SER A 224 21.20 -25.17 -20.90
N VAL A 225 20.29 -24.41 -21.50
CA VAL A 225 19.79 -24.74 -22.83
C VAL A 225 20.70 -24.01 -23.81
N VAL A 226 21.60 -24.80 -24.38
CA VAL A 226 22.43 -24.45 -25.54
C VAL A 226 21.52 -24.02 -26.68
N ILE A 227 21.25 -22.73 -26.84
CA ILE A 227 20.84 -22.07 -28.11
C ILE A 227 21.28 -20.60 -27.90
N TYR A 228 22.38 -20.10 -28.43
CA TYR A 228 22.71 -19.97 -29.85
C TYR A 228 24.20 -20.23 -30.09
N GLY A 229 24.50 -21.25 -30.88
CA GLY A 229 25.73 -21.29 -31.67
C GLY A 229 25.63 -20.25 -32.79
N ARG A 230 26.78 -19.63 -33.07
CA ARG A 230 27.04 -18.71 -34.19
C ARG A 230 26.58 -19.26 -35.54
#